data_AF-A0A7Y2U2J4-F1
#
_entry.id   AF-A0A7Y2U2J4-F1
#
_cell.length_a   1.000
_cell.length_b   1.000
_cell.length_c   1.000
_cell.angle_alpha   90.00
_cell.angle_beta   90.00
_cell.angle_gamma   90.00
#
_symmetry.space_group_name_H-M   'P 1'
#
loop_
_entity.id
_entity.type
_entity.pdbx_description
1 polymer ?
#
loop_
_entity_poly.entity_id
_entity_poly.type
_entity_poly.pdbx_seq_one_letter_code
_entity_poly.pdbx_strand_id
1 'polypeptide(L)'
;MKRNHSYFEQLRLPRKWVVPVLMAALLVFPFTASAQTISDDCATCHDDIYQQWKVSGHPYKLMKGDIAQNRPIPLPENHTWDEISYVIGGYKWKSRYMDKDGYIITQGLAQGKDEPGDTQYNYLTGEWVDYNAGQADGTKPYDCGRCHTTGWVADEDFDTDGTLEDNQDGLPGIHGTFLQGGIQCIGCHEADLGGHPAGPIDSSADACGACHYRTAAPGDVNIIPAGGGWIKHHEQYNEHLASPHDERDCVMCHNPHERGEWSIWEDGEVRGSSPEGDGAQCGVDCHSGVGETYAMTSMADYDVTCEDCHMPFASKSASALGPNQGDVMTHIYYINTDPVDRSAMFTQDGSQVLLDDDGKAAVTLDFVCQRCHETASLEELSKFAKGFHSTDDSIENVGLNPGLTGTWWGGSDRSGEGFLLEFAYVGDDLYFFGSFYTYDTLGNQLWLVLQPPGPVPTSGTMLDVDVYVNTGAQWGSGFNPADVTNEVFGSGTLIFDTCTSGSISITPNQAYMDAGFGDLAYDLSRLLEAGVTCPTFNNSSGMAVTAN
;
A
#
# COMPACT_ATOMS: atom_id res chain seq x y z
N MET A 1 36.32 10.71 8.65
CA MET A 1 37.78 10.42 8.69
C MET A 1 37.96 8.96 8.29
N LYS A 2 38.69 8.70 7.19
CA LYS A 2 39.29 7.42 6.72
C LYS A 2 38.43 6.14 6.60
N ARG A 3 38.31 5.69 5.34
CA ARG A 3 37.99 4.35 4.83
C ARG A 3 38.75 3.23 5.55
N ASN A 4 38.19 2.02 5.58
CA ASN A 4 38.97 0.80 5.40
C ASN A 4 38.20 -0.29 4.64
N HIS A 5 38.99 -1.02 3.87
CA HIS A 5 38.67 -1.90 2.75
C HIS A 5 38.42 -3.36 3.15
N SER A 6 37.64 -4.04 2.30
CA SER A 6 37.91 -5.35 1.66
C SER A 6 38.20 -6.57 2.53
N TYR A 7 37.32 -7.56 2.43
CA TYR A 7 37.54 -8.94 2.89
C TYR A 7 37.09 -9.93 1.81
N PHE A 8 37.76 -9.99 0.64
CA PHE A 8 37.64 -11.13 -0.27
C PHE A 8 38.92 -11.33 -1.09
N GLU A 9 39.88 -12.05 -0.52
CA GLU A 9 40.91 -12.77 -1.28
C GLU A 9 41.19 -14.10 -0.57
N GLN A 10 40.79 -15.21 -1.20
CA GLN A 10 41.56 -16.47 -1.23
C GLN A 10 40.78 -17.55 -2.00
N LEU A 11 41.23 -17.85 -3.23
CA LEU A 11 41.59 -19.20 -3.69
C LEU A 11 42.01 -19.13 -5.17
N ARG A 12 43.33 -19.07 -5.37
CA ARG A 12 44.01 -19.18 -6.67
C ARG A 12 44.23 -20.67 -6.98
N LEU A 13 43.81 -21.12 -8.16
CA LEU A 13 44.26 -22.38 -8.75
C LEU A 13 45.35 -22.12 -9.82
N PRO A 14 46.37 -22.99 -9.96
CA PRO A 14 47.55 -22.69 -10.75
C PRO A 14 47.38 -23.04 -12.23
N ARG A 15 47.80 -22.09 -13.07
CA ARG A 15 47.81 -22.11 -14.53
C ARG A 15 49.19 -22.51 -15.02
N LYS A 16 49.38 -23.66 -15.69
CA LYS A 16 50.50 -23.85 -16.66
C LYS A 16 50.21 -24.87 -17.78
N TRP A 17 50.57 -24.43 -19.00
CA TRP A 17 50.84 -25.16 -20.26
C TRP A 17 49.63 -25.59 -21.14
N VAL A 18 49.56 -25.42 -22.48
CA VAL A 18 50.21 -24.55 -23.47
C VAL A 18 49.54 -24.79 -24.86
N VAL A 19 49.27 -23.70 -25.58
CA VAL A 19 49.15 -23.50 -27.07
C VAL A 19 47.89 -23.99 -27.83
N PRO A 20 47.34 -23.16 -28.77
CA PRO A 20 46.02 -23.36 -29.37
C PRO A 20 46.07 -23.95 -30.78
N VAL A 21 45.07 -24.77 -31.12
CA VAL A 21 44.75 -25.12 -32.51
C VAL A 21 43.48 -24.34 -32.89
N LEU A 22 43.67 -23.37 -33.78
CA LEU A 22 42.60 -22.68 -34.50
C LEU A 22 41.85 -23.71 -35.36
N MET A 23 40.66 -24.12 -34.92
CA MET A 23 39.59 -24.56 -35.80
C MET A 23 38.47 -23.53 -35.70
N ALA A 24 38.31 -22.74 -36.75
CA ALA A 24 37.12 -21.95 -37.00
C ALA A 24 35.97 -22.92 -37.29
N ALA A 25 35.29 -23.37 -36.23
CA ALA A 25 33.94 -23.86 -36.35
C ALA A 25 33.05 -22.62 -36.50
N LEU A 26 32.61 -22.36 -37.73
CA LEU A 26 31.42 -21.56 -38.00
C LEU A 26 30.25 -22.25 -37.29
N LEU A 27 30.04 -21.91 -36.03
CA LEU A 27 28.77 -22.09 -35.35
C LEU A 27 27.80 -21.15 -36.05
N VAL A 28 27.13 -21.68 -37.06
CA VAL A 28 25.85 -21.16 -37.51
C VAL A 28 24.92 -21.36 -36.32
N PHE A 29 24.89 -20.39 -35.41
CA PHE A 29 23.72 -20.21 -34.57
C PHE A 29 22.56 -20.04 -35.54
N PRO A 30 21.50 -20.87 -35.47
CA PRO A 30 20.25 -20.44 -36.05
C PRO A 30 19.92 -19.15 -35.31
N PHE A 31 20.00 -18.02 -36.01
CA PHE A 31 19.23 -16.86 -35.60
C PHE A 31 17.80 -17.39 -35.53
N THR A 32 17.33 -17.67 -34.32
CA THR A 32 15.89 -17.71 -34.05
C THR A 32 15.39 -16.39 -34.60
N ALA A 33 14.62 -16.45 -35.68
CA ALA A 33 13.89 -15.29 -36.16
C ALA A 33 13.13 -14.78 -34.93
N SER A 34 13.55 -13.65 -34.36
CA SER A 34 12.69 -12.91 -33.46
C SER A 34 11.42 -12.67 -34.27
N ALA A 35 10.28 -13.15 -33.78
CA ALA A 35 9.02 -12.86 -34.43
C ALA A 35 8.95 -11.35 -34.62
N GLN A 36 8.92 -10.91 -35.89
CA GLN A 36 8.91 -9.51 -36.23
C GLN A 36 7.61 -8.93 -35.68
N THR A 37 7.72 -7.95 -34.79
CA THR A 37 6.55 -7.24 -34.28
C THR A 37 6.24 -6.06 -35.19
N ILE A 38 4.98 -5.66 -35.30
CA ILE A 38 4.59 -4.40 -35.94
C ILE A 38 5.23 -3.18 -35.25
N SER A 39 5.71 -3.35 -34.01
CA SER A 39 6.48 -2.36 -33.26
C SER A 39 7.97 -2.29 -33.65
N ASP A 40 8.51 -3.28 -34.36
CA ASP A 40 9.93 -3.29 -34.76
C ASP A 40 10.25 -2.15 -35.74
N ASP A 41 9.28 -1.75 -36.55
CA ASP A 41 9.41 -0.61 -37.47
C ASP A 41 9.63 0.70 -36.69
N CYS A 42 9.04 0.83 -35.50
CA CYS A 42 9.20 1.97 -34.61
C CYS A 42 10.61 2.03 -34.00
N ALA A 43 11.24 0.87 -33.74
CA ALA A 43 12.55 0.77 -33.09
C ALA A 43 13.67 1.45 -33.90
N THR A 44 13.50 1.58 -35.22
CA THR A 44 14.48 2.24 -36.09
C THR A 44 14.71 3.71 -35.71
N CYS A 45 13.66 4.40 -35.24
CA CYS A 45 13.71 5.80 -34.85
C CYS A 45 13.59 6.00 -33.33
N HIS A 46 12.95 5.07 -32.62
CA HIS A 46 12.62 5.14 -31.20
C HIS A 46 13.20 3.96 -30.42
N ASP A 47 14.47 3.62 -30.63
CA ASP A 47 15.09 2.42 -30.03
C ASP A 47 14.98 2.42 -28.50
N ASP A 48 15.33 3.52 -27.82
CA ASP A 48 15.28 3.60 -26.35
C ASP A 48 13.87 3.29 -25.81
N ILE A 49 12.84 3.94 -26.36
CA ILE A 49 11.44 3.72 -26.01
C ILE A 49 11.01 2.28 -26.32
N TYR A 50 11.40 1.76 -27.48
CA TYR A 50 11.10 0.40 -27.89
C TYR A 50 11.75 -0.62 -26.94
N GLN A 51 13.00 -0.41 -26.50
CA GLN A 51 13.66 -1.32 -25.55
C GLN A 51 12.95 -1.33 -24.19
N GLN A 52 12.51 -0.16 -23.69
CA GLN A 52 11.69 -0.08 -22.48
C GLN A 52 10.36 -0.84 -22.66
N TRP A 53 9.62 -0.54 -23.73
CA TRP A 53 8.31 -1.15 -23.99
C TRP A 53 8.43 -2.67 -24.17
N LYS A 54 9.46 -3.12 -24.89
CA LYS A 54 9.71 -4.55 -25.15
C LYS A 54 9.93 -5.34 -23.87
N VAL A 55 10.44 -4.72 -22.82
CA VAL A 55 10.59 -5.39 -21.54
C VAL A 55 9.39 -5.24 -20.62
N SER A 56 8.38 -4.44 -20.98
CA SER A 56 7.10 -4.29 -20.26
C SER A 56 6.17 -5.50 -20.43
N GLY A 57 5.04 -5.50 -19.71
CA GLY A 57 4.02 -6.55 -19.82
C GLY A 57 3.09 -6.42 -21.04
N HIS A 58 2.96 -5.23 -21.61
CA HIS A 58 2.07 -4.92 -22.74
C HIS A 58 2.28 -5.82 -23.97
N PRO A 59 3.51 -6.01 -24.52
CA PRO A 59 3.73 -6.88 -25.67
C PRO A 59 3.40 -8.34 -25.44
N TYR A 60 3.31 -8.78 -24.18
CA TYR A 60 3.18 -10.18 -23.80
C TYR A 60 1.80 -10.53 -23.25
N LYS A 61 0.78 -9.68 -23.45
CA LYS A 61 -0.61 -10.01 -23.04
C LYS A 61 -1.20 -11.18 -23.84
N LEU A 62 -0.79 -11.35 -25.09
CA LEU A 62 -1.10 -12.52 -25.91
C LEU A 62 0.09 -12.85 -26.82
N MET A 63 0.52 -14.11 -26.84
CA MET A 63 1.62 -14.60 -27.69
C MET A 63 1.22 -15.88 -28.40
N LYS A 64 1.62 -16.06 -29.67
CA LYS A 64 1.50 -17.36 -30.34
C LYS A 64 2.33 -18.42 -29.61
N GLY A 65 1.87 -19.66 -29.60
CA GLY A 65 2.53 -20.77 -28.90
C GLY A 65 3.97 -21.01 -29.39
N ASP A 66 4.21 -20.86 -30.69
CA ASP A 66 5.53 -21.02 -31.32
C ASP A 66 6.54 -19.94 -30.91
N ILE A 67 6.07 -18.76 -30.50
CA ILE A 67 6.85 -17.69 -29.90
C ILE A 67 7.02 -17.93 -28.39
N ALA A 68 5.90 -18.21 -27.70
CA ALA A 68 5.83 -18.36 -26.26
C ALA A 68 6.71 -19.51 -25.74
N GLN A 69 6.87 -20.59 -26.50
CA GLN A 69 7.74 -21.73 -26.16
C GLN A 69 9.22 -21.36 -25.95
N ASN A 70 9.65 -20.20 -26.46
CA ASN A 70 11.03 -19.72 -26.30
C ASN A 70 11.23 -18.92 -25.00
N ARG A 71 10.20 -18.83 -24.15
CA ARG A 71 10.20 -18.13 -22.86
C ARG A 71 10.07 -19.14 -21.71
N PRO A 72 10.47 -18.78 -20.48
CA PRO A 72 10.29 -19.62 -19.30
C PRO A 72 8.82 -19.62 -18.83
N ILE A 73 7.91 -20.06 -19.69
CA ILE A 73 6.49 -20.20 -19.41
C ILE A 73 6.24 -21.70 -19.18
N PRO A 74 5.78 -22.12 -18.00
CA PRO A 74 5.46 -23.53 -17.77
C PRO A 74 4.25 -23.93 -18.61
N LEU A 75 4.06 -25.22 -18.87
CA LEU A 75 2.83 -25.75 -19.47
C LEU A 75 2.03 -26.49 -18.41
N PRO A 76 0.70 -26.54 -18.53
CA PRO A 76 -0.09 -27.40 -17.65
C PRO A 76 0.35 -28.85 -17.83
N GLU A 77 0.12 -29.65 -16.79
CA GLU A 77 0.56 -31.05 -16.79
C GLU A 77 0.03 -31.80 -18.02
N ASN A 78 0.89 -32.64 -18.62
CA ASN A 78 0.58 -33.45 -19.80
C ASN A 78 0.25 -32.67 -21.09
N HIS A 79 0.52 -31.36 -21.15
CA HIS A 79 0.49 -30.60 -22.40
C HIS A 79 1.86 -30.43 -23.05
N THR A 80 1.84 -30.32 -24.37
CA THR A 80 3.02 -30.00 -25.19
C THR A 80 2.81 -28.74 -26.01
N TRP A 81 3.89 -28.03 -26.34
CA TRP A 81 3.80 -26.76 -27.07
C TRP A 81 3.15 -26.87 -28.46
N ASP A 82 3.18 -28.05 -29.08
CA ASP A 82 2.49 -28.23 -30.36
C ASP A 82 0.97 -28.15 -30.22
N GLU A 83 0.42 -28.38 -29.01
CA GLU A 83 -1.01 -28.31 -28.68
C GLU A 83 -1.51 -26.90 -28.39
N ILE A 84 -0.60 -25.93 -28.25
CA ILE A 84 -0.93 -24.57 -27.82
C ILE A 84 -0.93 -23.63 -29.02
N SER A 85 -2.09 -23.04 -29.33
CA SER A 85 -2.17 -21.99 -30.36
C SER A 85 -1.63 -20.65 -29.83
N TYR A 86 -2.07 -20.26 -28.62
CA TYR A 86 -1.72 -19.01 -27.98
C TYR A 86 -1.57 -19.15 -26.46
N VAL A 87 -0.75 -18.27 -25.88
CA VAL A 87 -0.61 -18.05 -24.43
C VAL A 87 -1.17 -16.69 -24.09
N ILE A 88 -2.09 -16.66 -23.12
CA ILE A 88 -2.68 -15.45 -22.55
C ILE A 88 -1.89 -15.07 -21.30
N GLY A 89 -1.24 -13.91 -21.31
CA GLY A 89 -0.29 -13.50 -20.27
C GLY A 89 1.06 -14.20 -20.40
N GLY A 90 1.64 -14.65 -19.27
CA GLY A 90 2.99 -15.26 -19.26
C GLY A 90 4.15 -14.26 -19.09
N TYR A 91 3.86 -13.11 -18.50
CA TYR A 91 4.87 -12.10 -18.14
C TYR A 91 5.08 -11.97 -16.62
N LYS A 92 4.04 -11.62 -15.84
CA LYS A 92 4.19 -11.29 -14.40
C LYS A 92 3.21 -11.96 -13.45
N TRP A 93 1.90 -11.91 -13.72
CA TRP A 93 0.90 -12.43 -12.76
C TRP A 93 0.55 -13.88 -13.01
N LYS A 94 0.14 -14.19 -14.25
CA LYS A 94 -0.39 -15.50 -14.61
C LYS A 94 -0.22 -15.81 -16.10
N SER A 95 -0.25 -17.09 -16.42
CA SER A 95 -0.39 -17.60 -17.78
C SER A 95 -1.60 -18.54 -17.88
N ARG A 96 -2.28 -18.47 -19.02
CA ARG A 96 -3.32 -19.39 -19.47
C ARG A 96 -3.08 -19.73 -20.93
N TYR A 97 -3.74 -20.76 -21.42
CA TYR A 97 -3.39 -21.39 -22.68
C TYR A 97 -4.64 -21.58 -23.53
N MET A 98 -4.46 -21.50 -24.85
CA MET A 98 -5.49 -21.81 -25.83
C MET A 98 -5.08 -23.07 -26.59
N ASP A 99 -6.04 -23.97 -26.83
CA ASP A 99 -5.84 -25.19 -27.59
C ASP A 99 -5.62 -24.93 -29.09
N LYS A 100 -5.42 -26.00 -29.89
CA LYS A 100 -5.22 -25.90 -31.35
C LYS A 100 -6.38 -25.26 -32.11
N ASP A 101 -7.58 -25.29 -31.56
CA ASP A 101 -8.79 -24.72 -32.17
C ASP A 101 -9.05 -23.29 -31.66
N GLY A 102 -8.21 -22.78 -30.75
CA GLY A 102 -8.27 -21.42 -30.24
C GLY A 102 -9.16 -21.26 -28.99
N TYR A 103 -9.70 -22.34 -28.42
CA TYR A 103 -10.47 -22.23 -27.18
C TYR A 103 -9.54 -22.14 -25.97
N ILE A 104 -9.95 -21.41 -24.94
CA ILE A 104 -9.20 -21.36 -23.69
C ILE A 104 -9.30 -22.73 -23.01
N ILE A 105 -8.17 -23.30 -22.63
CA ILE A 105 -8.10 -24.56 -21.89
C ILE A 105 -8.61 -24.32 -20.47
N THR A 106 -9.67 -25.02 -20.07
CA THR A 106 -10.38 -24.81 -18.81
C THR A 106 -10.34 -26.02 -17.89
N GLN A 107 -10.41 -27.24 -18.42
CA GLN A 107 -10.29 -28.48 -17.66
C GLN A 107 -8.87 -29.04 -17.67
N GLY A 108 -8.12 -28.85 -18.76
CA GLY A 108 -6.75 -29.36 -18.85
C GLY A 108 -6.70 -30.89 -18.84
N LEU A 109 -7.71 -31.56 -19.40
CA LEU A 109 -7.83 -33.03 -19.42
C LEU A 109 -6.94 -33.70 -20.48
N ALA A 110 -5.70 -33.22 -20.62
CA ALA A 110 -4.70 -33.78 -21.52
C ALA A 110 -4.28 -35.19 -21.08
N GLN A 111 -3.60 -35.92 -21.99
CA GLN A 111 -3.27 -37.34 -21.86
C GLN A 111 -2.74 -37.71 -20.46
N GLY A 112 -3.55 -38.42 -19.66
CA GLY A 112 -3.14 -38.92 -18.34
C GLY A 112 -3.61 -38.07 -17.15
N LYS A 113 -4.35 -36.98 -17.37
CA LYS A 113 -5.06 -36.25 -16.31
C LYS A 113 -6.53 -36.66 -16.26
N ASP A 114 -6.95 -37.27 -15.16
CA ASP A 114 -8.32 -37.79 -14.99
C ASP A 114 -9.29 -36.76 -14.36
N GLU A 115 -8.78 -35.68 -13.78
CA GLU A 115 -9.58 -34.66 -13.06
C GLU A 115 -9.38 -33.26 -13.66
N PRO A 116 -10.46 -32.46 -13.86
CA PRO A 116 -10.37 -31.08 -14.32
C PRO A 116 -9.59 -30.19 -13.35
N GLY A 117 -8.78 -29.26 -13.87
CA GLY A 117 -8.15 -28.20 -13.08
C GLY A 117 -6.74 -27.83 -13.53
N ASP A 118 -6.04 -27.04 -12.71
CA ASP A 118 -4.64 -26.61 -12.93
C ASP A 118 -4.38 -25.99 -14.32
N THR A 119 -5.27 -25.11 -14.77
CA THR A 119 -5.22 -24.52 -16.12
C THR A 119 -4.67 -23.09 -16.14
N GLN A 120 -4.38 -22.52 -14.96
CA GLN A 120 -3.70 -21.25 -14.81
C GLN A 120 -2.47 -21.40 -13.92
N TYR A 121 -1.34 -20.89 -14.36
CA TYR A 121 -0.14 -20.81 -13.53
C TYR A 121 0.01 -19.41 -12.94
N ASN A 122 0.25 -19.32 -11.62
CA ASN A 122 0.47 -18.07 -10.90
C ASN A 122 1.98 -17.89 -10.65
N TYR A 123 2.58 -16.84 -11.22
CA TYR A 123 4.03 -16.68 -11.19
C TYR A 123 4.58 -16.27 -9.82
N LEU A 124 3.80 -15.56 -9.00
CA LEU A 124 4.23 -15.13 -7.67
C LEU A 124 4.28 -16.28 -6.67
N THR A 125 3.32 -17.21 -6.73
CA THR A 125 3.26 -18.35 -5.79
C THR A 125 3.87 -19.63 -6.36
N GLY A 126 4.02 -19.72 -7.68
CA GLY A 126 4.46 -20.93 -8.37
C GLY A 126 3.39 -22.03 -8.43
N GLU A 127 2.14 -21.68 -8.14
CA GLU A 127 1.03 -22.62 -8.05
C GLU A 127 0.24 -22.69 -9.34
N TRP A 128 -0.26 -23.89 -9.62
CA TRP A 128 -1.33 -24.09 -10.58
C TRP A 128 -2.68 -23.98 -9.88
N VAL A 129 -3.63 -23.32 -10.54
CA VAL A 129 -5.00 -23.14 -10.05
C VAL A 129 -6.00 -23.33 -11.19
N ASP A 130 -7.25 -23.57 -10.81
CA ASP A 130 -8.34 -23.74 -11.76
C ASP A 130 -8.71 -22.41 -12.43
N TYR A 131 -8.85 -22.44 -13.75
CA TYR A 131 -9.52 -21.42 -14.52
C TYR A 131 -10.75 -22.01 -15.21
N ASN A 132 -11.93 -21.72 -14.68
CA ASN A 132 -13.20 -22.22 -15.20
C ASN A 132 -13.26 -23.76 -15.37
N ALA A 133 -12.68 -24.54 -14.45
CA ALA A 133 -12.61 -26.01 -14.55
C ALA A 133 -13.97 -26.73 -14.70
N GLY A 134 -15.08 -26.05 -14.39
CA GLY A 134 -16.44 -26.54 -14.65
C GLY A 134 -16.92 -26.42 -16.11
N GLN A 135 -16.19 -25.71 -16.98
CA GLN A 135 -16.48 -25.60 -18.41
C GLN A 135 -15.64 -26.61 -19.19
N ALA A 136 -16.25 -27.31 -20.15
CA ALA A 136 -15.55 -28.31 -20.95
C ALA A 136 -14.47 -27.66 -21.83
N ASP A 137 -13.33 -28.35 -22.00
CA ASP A 137 -12.33 -27.94 -23.00
C ASP A 137 -12.99 -27.87 -24.39
N GLY A 138 -12.51 -26.96 -25.23
CA GLY A 138 -13.12 -26.69 -26.55
C GLY A 138 -14.43 -25.91 -26.51
N THR A 139 -14.83 -25.32 -25.36
CA THR A 139 -16.10 -24.56 -25.25
C THR A 139 -15.97 -23.13 -24.75
N LYS A 140 -14.85 -22.75 -24.13
CA LYS A 140 -14.65 -21.39 -23.64
C LYS A 140 -13.95 -20.55 -24.72
N PRO A 141 -14.67 -19.66 -25.43
CA PRO A 141 -14.05 -18.86 -26.47
C PRO A 141 -13.12 -17.80 -25.89
N TYR A 142 -12.21 -17.34 -26.73
CA TYR A 142 -11.39 -16.16 -26.51
C TYR A 142 -12.06 -14.93 -27.10
N ASP A 143 -12.60 -14.11 -26.21
CA ASP A 143 -13.25 -12.81 -26.45
C ASP A 143 -12.49 -11.66 -25.78
N CYS A 144 -11.31 -11.94 -25.24
CA CYS A 144 -10.51 -11.01 -24.44
C CYS A 144 -9.64 -10.07 -25.29
N GLY A 145 -9.76 -10.14 -26.62
CA GLY A 145 -8.83 -9.50 -27.56
C GLY A 145 -8.78 -7.99 -27.47
N ARG A 146 -9.90 -7.33 -27.12
CA ARG A 146 -9.97 -5.87 -26.91
C ARG A 146 -8.83 -5.34 -26.03
N CYS A 147 -8.48 -6.07 -24.96
CA CYS A 147 -7.48 -5.62 -23.98
C CYS A 147 -6.14 -6.36 -24.09
N HIS A 148 -6.05 -7.38 -24.94
CA HIS A 148 -4.90 -8.29 -25.00
C HIS A 148 -4.19 -8.29 -26.37
N THR A 149 -4.74 -7.59 -27.36
CA THR A 149 -4.26 -7.55 -28.74
C THR A 149 -4.25 -6.13 -29.27
N THR A 150 -3.56 -5.92 -30.39
CA THR A 150 -3.56 -4.64 -31.11
C THR A 150 -4.45 -4.74 -32.34
N GLY A 151 -5.37 -3.77 -32.49
CA GLY A 151 -6.30 -3.71 -33.61
C GLY A 151 -7.38 -4.79 -33.57
N TRP A 152 -7.90 -5.09 -32.38
CA TRP A 152 -8.99 -6.07 -32.20
C TRP A 152 -10.26 -5.64 -32.94
N VAL A 153 -10.84 -6.58 -33.69
CA VAL A 153 -12.18 -6.48 -34.26
C VAL A 153 -12.95 -7.70 -33.78
N ALA A 154 -14.03 -7.48 -33.03
CA ALA A 154 -14.86 -8.55 -32.54
C ALA A 154 -15.63 -9.21 -33.70
N ASP A 155 -15.77 -10.53 -33.62
CA ASP A 155 -16.75 -11.29 -34.38
C ASP A 155 -18.10 -11.17 -33.64
N GLU A 156 -19.00 -10.36 -34.19
CA GLU A 156 -20.30 -10.06 -33.57
C GLU A 156 -21.40 -11.04 -33.99
N ASP A 157 -21.17 -11.83 -35.04
CA ASP A 157 -22.15 -12.70 -35.68
C ASP A 157 -21.75 -14.18 -35.78
N PHE A 158 -20.75 -14.61 -34.99
CA PHE A 158 -20.22 -15.99 -34.89
C PHE A 158 -21.30 -17.08 -34.79
N ASP A 159 -22.40 -16.79 -34.08
CA ASP A 159 -23.51 -17.72 -33.88
C ASP A 159 -24.35 -17.93 -35.15
N THR A 160 -24.16 -17.10 -36.19
CA THR A 160 -25.14 -16.93 -37.28
C THR A 160 -24.57 -16.92 -38.69
N ASP A 161 -23.29 -16.59 -38.91
CA ASP A 161 -22.71 -16.45 -40.25
C ASP A 161 -22.21 -17.79 -40.84
N GLY A 162 -21.77 -18.71 -39.96
CA GLY A 162 -21.27 -20.04 -40.30
C GLY A 162 -19.92 -20.04 -41.02
N THR A 163 -19.15 -18.96 -40.92
CA THR A 163 -17.81 -18.83 -41.52
C THR A 163 -16.74 -18.71 -40.44
N LEU A 164 -15.46 -18.65 -40.86
CA LEU A 164 -14.33 -18.37 -39.96
C LEU A 164 -13.50 -17.18 -40.46
N GLU A 165 -14.10 -16.32 -41.30
CA GLU A 165 -13.38 -15.24 -41.99
C GLU A 165 -12.92 -14.13 -41.02
N ASP A 166 -13.64 -13.97 -39.92
CA ASP A 166 -13.42 -13.01 -38.84
C ASP A 166 -12.93 -13.66 -37.53
N ASN A 167 -12.53 -14.93 -37.58
CA ASN A 167 -11.79 -15.59 -36.51
C ASN A 167 -10.29 -15.60 -36.84
N GLN A 168 -9.47 -15.10 -35.90
CA GLN A 168 -8.03 -15.05 -36.09
C GLN A 168 -7.46 -16.43 -36.46
N ASP A 169 -6.59 -16.45 -37.50
CA ASP A 169 -5.94 -17.66 -38.02
C ASP A 169 -6.93 -18.76 -38.49
N GLY A 170 -8.21 -18.44 -38.66
CA GLY A 170 -9.27 -19.41 -38.96
C GLY A 170 -9.56 -20.37 -37.81
N LEU A 171 -9.33 -19.93 -36.56
CA LEU A 171 -9.51 -20.75 -35.36
C LEU A 171 -10.89 -20.48 -34.72
N PRO A 172 -11.79 -21.48 -34.66
CA PRO A 172 -13.18 -21.27 -34.19
C PRO A 172 -13.30 -20.81 -32.74
N GLY A 173 -12.28 -21.00 -31.90
CA GLY A 173 -12.28 -20.55 -30.53
C GLY A 173 -11.91 -19.06 -30.34
N ILE A 174 -11.47 -18.36 -31.39
CA ILE A 174 -11.10 -16.93 -31.31
C ILE A 174 -12.21 -16.08 -31.92
N HIS A 175 -13.02 -15.43 -31.10
CA HIS A 175 -14.19 -14.66 -31.55
C HIS A 175 -13.80 -13.22 -31.96
N GLY A 176 -12.93 -13.13 -32.97
CA GLY A 176 -12.48 -11.88 -33.56
C GLY A 176 -11.11 -11.99 -34.22
N THR A 177 -10.70 -10.91 -34.89
CA THR A 177 -9.38 -10.76 -35.53
C THR A 177 -8.56 -9.67 -34.87
N PHE A 178 -7.24 -9.71 -35.10
CA PHE A 178 -6.33 -8.66 -34.66
C PHE A 178 -5.11 -8.53 -35.57
N LEU A 179 -4.43 -7.39 -35.51
CA LEU A 179 -3.19 -7.17 -36.25
C LEU A 179 -2.03 -7.94 -35.62
N GLN A 180 -1.94 -7.92 -34.29
CA GLN A 180 -0.95 -8.68 -33.53
C GLN A 180 -1.39 -8.96 -32.09
N GLY A 181 -0.93 -10.08 -31.53
CA GLY A 181 -1.03 -10.35 -30.10
C GLY A 181 -0.21 -9.37 -29.26
N GLY A 182 -0.72 -9.06 -28.06
CA GLY A 182 -0.14 -8.05 -27.18
C GLY A 182 -0.53 -6.62 -27.56
N ILE A 183 -0.28 -5.69 -26.64
CA ILE A 183 -0.45 -4.26 -26.85
C ILE A 183 0.86 -3.69 -27.42
N GLN A 184 0.81 -3.36 -28.71
CA GLN A 184 1.90 -2.84 -29.51
C GLN A 184 1.85 -1.31 -29.57
N CYS A 185 2.86 -0.66 -30.16
CA CYS A 185 2.96 0.80 -30.23
C CYS A 185 1.68 1.41 -30.81
N ILE A 186 1.17 0.85 -31.91
CA ILE A 186 -0.02 1.37 -32.59
C ILE A 186 -1.33 1.08 -31.87
N GLY A 187 -1.29 0.32 -30.76
CA GLY A 187 -2.44 0.14 -29.88
C GLY A 187 -2.77 1.41 -29.08
N CYS A 188 -1.80 2.29 -28.88
CA CYS A 188 -1.97 3.57 -28.18
C CYS A 188 -1.65 4.78 -29.07
N HIS A 189 -0.80 4.62 -30.09
CA HIS A 189 -0.46 5.65 -31.04
C HIS A 189 -1.22 5.46 -32.35
N GLU A 190 -1.91 6.48 -32.85
CA GLU A 190 -2.51 6.46 -34.19
C GLU A 190 -1.41 6.54 -35.27
N ALA A 191 -0.66 5.47 -35.52
CA ALA A 191 0.29 5.43 -36.63
C ALA A 191 -0.28 4.63 -37.79
N ASP A 192 -0.10 5.13 -39.02
CA ASP A 192 -0.26 4.26 -40.18
C ASP A 192 0.87 3.22 -40.20
N LEU A 193 0.69 2.13 -40.95
CA LEU A 193 1.74 1.12 -41.18
C LEU A 193 2.97 1.69 -41.93
N GLY A 194 3.02 3.01 -42.17
CA GLY A 194 4.10 3.78 -42.80
C GLY A 194 4.92 4.64 -41.80
N GLY A 195 4.58 4.62 -40.51
CA GLY A 195 5.52 4.87 -39.43
C GLY A 195 5.60 6.28 -38.84
N HIS A 196 4.56 7.12 -38.93
CA HIS A 196 4.43 8.31 -38.07
C HIS A 196 3.01 8.46 -37.50
N PRO A 197 2.87 8.96 -36.26
CA PRO A 197 1.56 9.25 -35.70
C PRO A 197 0.83 10.30 -36.55
N ALA A 198 -0.38 9.97 -36.99
CA ALA A 198 -1.29 10.83 -37.72
C ALA A 198 -2.09 11.77 -36.78
N GLY A 199 -1.48 12.24 -35.68
CA GLY A 199 -2.20 13.07 -34.73
C GLY A 199 -1.49 13.26 -33.39
N PRO A 200 -2.06 14.11 -32.51
CA PRO A 200 -1.66 14.17 -31.12
C PRO A 200 -1.93 12.83 -30.43
N ILE A 201 -1.06 12.41 -29.51
CA ILE A 201 -1.26 11.21 -28.69
C ILE A 201 -2.36 11.51 -27.66
N ASP A 202 -3.33 10.62 -27.54
CA ASP A 202 -4.34 10.69 -26.48
C ASP A 202 -3.71 10.28 -25.15
N SER A 203 -3.49 11.26 -24.28
CA SER A 203 -2.92 11.07 -22.95
C SER A 203 -3.97 10.85 -21.87
N SER A 204 -5.26 10.86 -22.22
CA SER A 204 -6.33 10.84 -21.23
C SER A 204 -6.34 9.54 -20.42
N ALA A 205 -6.89 9.62 -19.21
CA ALA A 205 -7.21 8.40 -18.44
C ALA A 205 -8.11 7.43 -19.23
N ASP A 206 -9.04 7.95 -20.04
CA ASP A 206 -9.96 7.17 -20.88
C ASP A 206 -9.22 6.31 -21.92
N ALA A 207 -8.13 6.81 -22.51
CA ALA A 207 -7.31 6.04 -23.45
C ALA A 207 -6.74 4.77 -22.79
N CYS A 208 -6.31 4.87 -21.53
CA CYS A 208 -5.88 3.73 -20.73
C CYS A 208 -7.07 2.86 -20.27
N GLY A 209 -8.17 3.53 -19.95
CA GLY A 209 -9.48 2.98 -19.63
C GLY A 209 -10.12 2.20 -20.78
N ALA A 210 -9.57 2.22 -22.00
CA ALA A 210 -9.98 1.31 -23.07
C ALA A 210 -9.67 -0.17 -22.75
N CYS A 211 -8.75 -0.42 -21.80
CA CYS A 211 -8.32 -1.75 -21.39
C CYS A 211 -8.27 -1.96 -19.87
N HIS A 212 -8.00 -0.92 -19.08
CA HIS A 212 -7.85 -0.98 -17.62
C HIS A 212 -9.18 -0.87 -16.85
N TYR A 213 -10.23 -1.49 -17.39
CA TYR A 213 -11.54 -1.69 -16.77
C TYR A 213 -12.01 -3.14 -17.00
N ARG A 214 -13.04 -3.59 -16.27
CA ARG A 214 -13.81 -4.78 -16.70
C ARG A 214 -15.27 -4.54 -16.99
N THR A 215 -15.95 -3.72 -16.18
CA THR A 215 -17.43 -3.60 -16.27
C THR A 215 -17.87 -2.27 -16.84
N ALA A 216 -17.36 -1.15 -16.32
CA ALA A 216 -17.74 0.18 -16.79
C ALA A 216 -16.64 0.75 -17.68
N ALA A 217 -16.91 0.86 -18.98
CA ALA A 217 -16.00 1.48 -19.93
C ALA A 217 -15.97 3.01 -19.72
N PRO A 218 -15.00 3.73 -20.30
CA PRO A 218 -15.02 5.18 -20.33
C PRO A 218 -16.36 5.73 -20.85
N GLY A 219 -16.96 6.64 -20.07
CA GLY A 219 -18.28 7.24 -20.34
C GLY A 219 -19.48 6.49 -19.75
N ASP A 220 -19.30 5.27 -19.23
CA ASP A 220 -20.34 4.55 -18.49
C ASP A 220 -20.42 5.01 -17.03
N VAL A 221 -21.51 4.63 -16.35
CA VAL A 221 -21.61 4.80 -14.89
C VAL A 221 -20.51 3.95 -14.23
N ASN A 222 -19.68 4.59 -13.40
CA ASN A 222 -18.52 3.94 -12.80
C ASN A 222 -18.94 2.74 -11.92
N ILE A 223 -18.34 1.58 -12.18
CA ILE A 223 -18.55 0.34 -11.44
C ILE A 223 -17.19 -0.33 -11.27
N ILE A 224 -16.82 -0.61 -10.02
CA ILE A 224 -15.58 -1.33 -9.68
C ILE A 224 -15.96 -2.73 -9.18
N PRO A 225 -15.91 -3.77 -10.00
CA PRO A 225 -16.31 -5.11 -9.61
C PRO A 225 -15.33 -5.74 -8.61
N ALA A 226 -15.90 -6.46 -7.66
CA ALA A 226 -15.21 -7.17 -6.59
C ALA A 226 -15.62 -8.65 -6.55
N GLY A 227 -14.92 -9.43 -5.75
CA GLY A 227 -15.31 -10.81 -5.45
C GLY A 227 -14.33 -11.53 -4.53
N GLY A 228 -14.87 -12.29 -3.58
CA GLY A 228 -14.07 -13.03 -2.61
C GLY A 228 -13.27 -12.11 -1.66
N GLY A 229 -13.78 -10.91 -1.40
CA GLY A 229 -13.15 -9.91 -0.53
C GLY A 229 -12.01 -9.12 -1.17
N TRP A 230 -11.95 -9.04 -2.51
CA TRP A 230 -10.93 -8.31 -3.27
C TRP A 230 -11.57 -7.51 -4.40
N ILE A 231 -10.98 -6.37 -4.73
CA ILE A 231 -11.21 -5.74 -6.03
C ILE A 231 -10.69 -6.71 -7.11
N LYS A 232 -11.43 -6.86 -8.21
CA LYS A 232 -10.95 -7.67 -9.33
C LYS A 232 -9.83 -6.94 -10.08
N HIS A 233 -8.94 -7.67 -10.73
CA HIS A 233 -7.89 -7.05 -11.55
C HIS A 233 -8.43 -6.26 -12.76
N HIS A 234 -7.61 -5.32 -13.23
CA HIS A 234 -7.86 -4.43 -14.38
C HIS A 234 -9.02 -3.46 -14.12
N GLU A 235 -9.13 -2.92 -12.91
CA GLU A 235 -10.06 -1.83 -12.59
C GLU A 235 -9.35 -0.52 -12.31
N GLN A 236 -8.05 -0.39 -12.62
CA GLN A 236 -7.27 0.79 -12.23
C GLN A 236 -7.90 2.09 -12.74
N TYR A 237 -8.52 2.07 -13.92
CA TYR A 237 -9.27 3.21 -14.43
C TYR A 237 -10.48 3.55 -13.55
N ASN A 238 -11.33 2.57 -13.24
CA ASN A 238 -12.53 2.79 -12.43
C ASN A 238 -12.21 3.14 -10.97
N GLU A 239 -11.16 2.51 -10.41
CA GLU A 239 -10.58 2.84 -9.10
C GLU A 239 -10.09 4.30 -9.08
N HIS A 240 -9.36 4.73 -10.12
CA HIS A 240 -8.83 6.08 -10.25
C HIS A 240 -9.95 7.13 -10.36
N LEU A 241 -11.03 6.84 -11.09
CA LEU A 241 -12.22 7.71 -11.14
C LEU A 241 -12.92 7.85 -9.77
N ALA A 242 -12.85 6.80 -8.94
CA ALA A 242 -13.37 6.82 -7.58
C ALA A 242 -12.39 7.44 -6.55
N SER A 243 -11.27 7.99 -7.01
CA SER A 243 -10.22 8.54 -6.16
C SER A 243 -10.21 10.08 -6.13
N PRO A 244 -9.40 10.70 -5.24
CA PRO A 244 -9.12 12.13 -5.27
C PRO A 244 -8.34 12.61 -6.51
N HIS A 245 -7.80 11.70 -7.31
CA HIS A 245 -7.01 12.00 -8.52
C HIS A 245 -7.79 11.81 -9.81
N ASP A 246 -9.11 11.64 -9.77
CA ASP A 246 -9.98 11.40 -10.93
C ASP A 246 -9.84 12.42 -12.08
N GLU A 247 -9.46 13.66 -11.78
CA GLU A 247 -9.15 14.71 -12.77
C GLU A 247 -7.71 14.66 -13.33
N ARG A 248 -6.92 13.63 -13.00
CA ARG A 248 -5.54 13.45 -13.46
C ARG A 248 -5.47 12.34 -14.49
N ASP A 249 -4.53 12.47 -15.43
CA ASP A 249 -4.29 11.44 -16.43
C ASP A 249 -3.32 10.38 -15.91
N CYS A 250 -3.49 9.13 -16.33
CA CYS A 250 -2.62 8.01 -15.94
C CYS A 250 -1.14 8.31 -16.23
N VAL A 251 -0.87 8.96 -17.37
CA VAL A 251 0.49 9.28 -17.82
C VAL A 251 1.16 10.40 -17.02
N MET A 252 0.41 11.10 -16.15
CA MET A 252 1.01 12.00 -15.17
C MET A 252 1.84 11.21 -14.17
N CYS A 253 1.41 10.00 -13.79
CA CYS A 253 2.17 9.14 -12.90
C CYS A 253 3.04 8.16 -13.67
N HIS A 254 2.50 7.55 -14.72
CA HIS A 254 3.12 6.40 -15.39
C HIS A 254 3.79 6.77 -16.73
N ASN A 255 5.02 6.29 -16.93
CA ASN A 255 5.62 6.10 -18.24
C ASN A 255 5.04 4.81 -18.87
N PRO A 256 4.21 4.92 -19.92
CA PRO A 256 3.52 3.77 -20.51
C PRO A 256 4.45 2.81 -21.26
N HIS A 257 5.70 3.21 -21.49
CA HIS A 257 6.71 2.39 -22.14
C HIS A 257 7.48 1.54 -21.14
N GLU A 258 7.44 1.85 -19.85
CA GLU A 258 8.20 1.10 -18.86
C GLU A 258 7.40 -0.04 -18.24
N ARG A 259 8.10 -0.90 -17.49
CA ARG A 259 7.44 -1.93 -16.72
C ARG A 259 6.71 -1.25 -15.56
N GLY A 260 5.56 -1.80 -15.17
CA GLY A 260 4.74 -1.20 -14.11
C GLY A 260 5.52 -0.88 -12.82
N GLU A 261 6.48 -1.73 -12.44
CA GLU A 261 7.35 -1.56 -11.27
C GLU A 261 8.27 -0.33 -11.31
N TRP A 262 8.59 0.16 -12.51
CA TRP A 262 9.52 1.27 -12.75
C TRP A 262 8.87 2.35 -13.60
N SER A 263 7.54 2.36 -13.67
CA SER A 263 6.82 3.28 -14.54
C SER A 263 6.58 4.65 -13.90
N ILE A 264 6.85 4.84 -12.61
CA ILE A 264 6.64 6.15 -11.99
C ILE A 264 7.74 7.12 -12.42
N TRP A 265 7.36 8.27 -12.94
CA TRP A 265 8.33 9.29 -13.38
C TRP A 265 9.20 9.76 -12.20
N GLU A 266 10.51 9.68 -12.36
CA GLU A 266 11.48 10.20 -11.39
C GLU A 266 11.85 11.66 -11.67
N ASP A 267 12.39 12.34 -10.66
CA ASP A 267 12.88 13.71 -10.77
C ASP A 267 13.93 13.85 -11.88
N GLY A 268 13.72 14.82 -12.78
CA GLY A 268 14.61 15.06 -13.92
C GLY A 268 14.39 14.14 -15.12
N GLU A 269 13.40 13.25 -15.08
CA GLU A 269 12.96 12.50 -16.25
C GLU A 269 12.08 13.37 -17.18
N VAL A 270 12.34 13.27 -18.48
CA VAL A 270 11.65 14.10 -19.48
C VAL A 270 10.32 13.45 -19.88
N ARG A 271 9.21 14.07 -19.45
CA ARG A 271 7.86 13.73 -19.91
C ARG A 271 7.59 14.27 -21.31
N GLY A 272 7.87 13.47 -22.34
CA GLY A 272 7.59 13.84 -23.74
C GLY A 272 8.34 15.10 -24.19
N SER A 273 7.63 16.15 -24.61
CA SER A 273 8.21 17.43 -25.04
C SER A 273 8.25 18.50 -23.94
N SER A 274 7.91 18.15 -22.68
CA SER A 274 8.01 19.07 -21.54
C SER A 274 9.48 19.32 -21.18
N PRO A 275 9.96 20.58 -21.15
CA PRO A 275 11.36 20.89 -20.86
C PRO A 275 11.77 20.70 -19.39
N GLU A 276 10.80 20.54 -18.50
CA GLU A 276 11.01 20.45 -17.04
C GLU A 276 10.35 19.15 -16.54
N GLY A 277 11.18 18.27 -16.00
CA GLY A 277 10.86 16.91 -15.55
C GLY A 277 10.51 16.90 -14.08
N ASP A 278 9.27 17.28 -13.77
CA ASP A 278 8.83 17.56 -12.39
C ASP A 278 8.46 16.32 -11.57
N GLY A 279 8.92 15.11 -11.92
CA GLY A 279 8.65 13.87 -11.17
C GLY A 279 7.16 13.54 -10.95
N ALA A 280 6.85 12.32 -10.51
CA ALA A 280 5.50 11.92 -10.05
C ALA A 280 5.47 11.36 -8.63
N GLN A 281 6.56 11.50 -7.88
CA GLN A 281 6.72 10.88 -6.58
C GLN A 281 5.78 11.53 -5.55
N CYS A 282 5.00 10.66 -4.89
CA CYS A 282 4.15 11.06 -3.78
C CYS A 282 4.99 11.66 -2.64
N GLY A 283 4.50 12.72 -1.99
CA GLY A 283 5.23 13.38 -0.91
C GLY A 283 6.41 14.25 -1.36
N VAL A 284 6.73 14.30 -2.67
CA VAL A 284 7.81 15.13 -3.21
C VAL A 284 7.25 16.15 -4.19
N ASP A 285 6.61 15.69 -5.27
CA ASP A 285 6.29 16.57 -6.40
C ASP A 285 4.95 17.30 -6.26
N CYS A 286 3.96 16.64 -5.67
CA CYS A 286 2.61 17.19 -5.50
C CYS A 286 2.21 17.43 -4.03
N HIS A 287 2.69 16.58 -3.12
CA HIS A 287 2.31 16.59 -1.69
C HIS A 287 3.51 16.87 -0.77
N SER A 288 4.43 17.75 -1.19
CA SER A 288 5.68 18.04 -0.46
C SER A 288 5.48 18.35 1.02
N GLY A 289 4.48 19.16 1.38
CA GLY A 289 4.18 19.47 2.78
C GLY A 289 3.76 18.24 3.61
N VAL A 290 3.08 17.27 2.98
CA VAL A 290 2.76 15.98 3.62
C VAL A 290 4.00 15.09 3.72
N GLY A 291 4.86 15.11 2.71
CA GLY A 291 6.15 14.40 2.75
C GLY A 291 7.06 14.92 3.87
N GLU A 292 7.11 16.23 4.08
CA GLU A 292 7.85 16.85 5.18
C GLU A 292 7.34 16.40 6.55
N THR A 293 6.01 16.35 6.77
CA THR A 293 5.48 15.87 8.05
C THR A 293 5.66 14.37 8.23
N TYR A 294 5.47 13.59 7.16
CA TYR A 294 5.68 12.15 7.16
C TYR A 294 7.12 11.75 7.49
N ALA A 295 8.10 12.49 6.96
CA ALA A 295 9.53 12.26 7.21
C ALA A 295 9.92 12.39 8.70
N MET A 296 9.06 12.97 9.54
CA MET A 296 9.26 13.04 11.00
C MET A 296 8.68 11.84 11.75
N THR A 297 7.97 10.95 11.07
CA THR A 297 7.34 9.77 11.69
C THR A 297 8.31 8.60 11.75
N SER A 298 8.13 7.71 12.73
CA SER A 298 8.91 6.48 12.80
C SER A 298 8.70 5.56 11.59
N MET A 299 7.57 5.65 10.87
CA MET A 299 7.35 4.80 9.69
C MET A 299 8.31 5.15 8.56
N ALA A 300 8.63 6.43 8.38
CA ALA A 300 9.62 6.88 7.43
C ALA A 300 11.03 6.33 7.75
N ASP A 301 11.38 6.21 9.03
CA ASP A 301 12.67 5.62 9.46
C ASP A 301 12.81 4.12 9.10
N TYR A 302 11.69 3.43 8.83
CA TYR A 302 11.64 2.04 8.40
C TYR A 302 11.38 1.87 6.89
N ASP A 303 11.59 2.94 6.10
CA ASP A 303 11.41 2.95 4.64
C ASP A 303 9.99 2.59 4.17
N VAL A 304 8.96 2.84 5.00
CA VAL A 304 7.56 2.75 4.55
C VAL A 304 7.28 3.93 3.62
N THR A 305 6.65 3.70 2.47
CA THR A 305 6.39 4.74 1.47
C THR A 305 4.92 5.18 1.45
N CYS A 306 4.60 6.22 0.68
CA CYS A 306 3.21 6.68 0.53
C CYS A 306 2.33 5.58 -0.07
N GLU A 307 2.84 4.86 -1.07
CA GLU A 307 2.15 3.79 -1.80
C GLU A 307 1.84 2.60 -0.89
N ASP A 308 2.63 2.37 0.15
CA ASP A 308 2.38 1.32 1.12
C ASP A 308 1.04 1.49 1.83
N CYS A 309 0.67 2.72 2.15
CA CYS A 309 -0.57 3.04 2.84
C CYS A 309 -1.70 3.43 1.88
N HIS A 310 -1.39 4.22 0.85
CA HIS A 310 -2.41 4.79 -0.04
C HIS A 310 -2.69 3.91 -1.27
N MET A 311 -1.77 3.04 -1.66
CA MET A 311 -1.94 2.09 -2.76
C MET A 311 -1.71 0.64 -2.30
N PRO A 312 -2.32 0.18 -1.19
CA PRO A 312 -2.09 -1.17 -0.70
C PRO A 312 -2.58 -2.20 -1.73
N PHE A 313 -2.11 -3.43 -1.60
CA PHE A 313 -2.53 -4.54 -2.45
C PHE A 313 -3.96 -5.00 -2.13
N ALA A 314 -4.98 -4.18 -2.39
CA ALA A 314 -6.40 -4.50 -2.17
C ALA A 314 -7.06 -5.18 -3.39
N SER A 315 -6.34 -5.28 -4.51
CA SER A 315 -6.80 -5.87 -5.76
C SER A 315 -6.16 -7.24 -6.01
N LYS A 316 -6.92 -8.18 -6.58
CA LYS A 316 -6.46 -9.54 -6.91
C LYS A 316 -6.58 -9.86 -8.40
N SER A 317 -5.43 -10.17 -8.99
CA SER A 317 -5.24 -10.65 -10.36
C SER A 317 -5.06 -12.14 -10.43
N ALA A 318 -4.07 -12.69 -9.74
CA ALA A 318 -3.73 -14.10 -9.77
C ALA A 318 -3.88 -14.73 -8.38
N SER A 319 -3.34 -14.08 -7.35
CA SER A 319 -3.24 -14.66 -6.00
C SER A 319 -3.43 -13.61 -4.91
N ALA A 320 -3.96 -14.05 -3.77
CA ALA A 320 -3.78 -13.34 -2.52
C ALA A 320 -2.48 -13.86 -1.87
N LEU A 321 -1.60 -12.95 -1.47
CA LEU A 321 -0.33 -13.24 -0.82
C LEU A 321 -0.46 -13.36 0.70
N GLY A 322 -1.61 -12.95 1.25
CA GLY A 322 -1.95 -13.07 2.65
C GLY A 322 -3.43 -12.77 2.90
N PRO A 323 -3.88 -12.78 4.17
CA PRO A 323 -5.26 -12.46 4.50
C PRO A 323 -5.65 -11.05 4.03
N ASN A 324 -4.71 -10.10 4.06
CA ASN A 324 -4.94 -8.68 3.76
C ASN A 324 -4.02 -8.16 2.64
N GLN A 325 -3.50 -9.05 1.79
CA GLN A 325 -2.62 -8.67 0.69
C GLN A 325 -2.98 -9.44 -0.58
N GLY A 326 -3.41 -8.73 -1.60
CA GLY A 326 -3.58 -9.19 -2.98
C GLY A 326 -2.25 -9.17 -3.73
N ASP A 327 -2.31 -8.94 -5.04
CA ASP A 327 -1.13 -8.90 -5.91
C ASP A 327 -1.14 -7.73 -6.92
N VAL A 328 -2.11 -6.82 -6.77
CA VAL A 328 -2.20 -5.55 -7.50
C VAL A 328 -2.50 -4.42 -6.53
N MET A 329 -1.73 -3.34 -6.63
CA MET A 329 -1.94 -2.09 -5.88
C MET A 329 -3.24 -1.43 -6.32
N THR A 330 -4.05 -1.01 -5.36
CA THR A 330 -5.27 -0.24 -5.62
C THR A 330 -4.95 1.20 -6.00
N HIS A 331 -5.80 1.80 -6.83
CA HIS A 331 -5.69 3.21 -7.26
C HIS A 331 -6.82 4.07 -6.66
N ILE A 332 -7.36 3.67 -5.51
CA ILE A 332 -8.39 4.43 -4.78
C ILE A 332 -7.77 5.57 -3.96
N TYR A 333 -6.53 5.41 -3.46
CA TYR A 333 -5.74 6.37 -2.67
C TYR A 333 -6.32 6.77 -1.30
N TYR A 334 -7.64 6.96 -1.20
CA TYR A 334 -8.29 7.38 0.02
C TYR A 334 -8.39 6.24 1.03
N ILE A 335 -8.18 6.55 2.31
CA ILE A 335 -8.18 5.57 3.40
C ILE A 335 -9.41 5.82 4.29
N ASN A 336 -10.21 4.78 4.50
CA ASN A 336 -11.24 4.79 5.52
C ASN A 336 -10.56 4.58 6.88
N THR A 337 -10.57 5.61 7.71
CA THR A 337 -9.93 5.59 9.03
C THR A 337 -10.82 5.06 10.15
N ASP A 338 -12.05 4.65 9.86
CA ASP A 338 -12.94 4.05 10.84
C ASP A 338 -12.54 2.60 11.17
N PRO A 339 -12.88 2.09 12.38
CA PRO A 339 -12.51 0.76 12.81
C PRO A 339 -13.44 -0.30 12.20
N VAL A 340 -13.38 -0.44 10.88
CA VAL A 340 -14.20 -1.36 10.08
C VAL A 340 -13.31 -2.25 9.23
N ASP A 341 -13.71 -3.51 9.06
CA ASP A 341 -13.00 -4.45 8.19
C ASP A 341 -13.38 -4.24 6.71
N ARG A 342 -12.69 -4.93 5.80
CA ARG A 342 -12.92 -4.83 4.35
C ARG A 342 -14.35 -5.02 3.88
N SER A 343 -15.23 -5.66 4.67
CA SER A 343 -16.63 -5.80 4.25
C SER A 343 -17.29 -4.44 4.07
N ALA A 344 -16.81 -3.40 4.77
CA ALA A 344 -17.27 -2.02 4.60
C ALA A 344 -16.84 -1.38 3.27
N MET A 345 -15.82 -1.93 2.59
CA MET A 345 -15.36 -1.46 1.29
C MET A 345 -16.21 -1.98 0.13
N PHE A 346 -17.04 -3.02 0.35
CA PHE A 346 -17.78 -3.69 -0.71
C PHE A 346 -19.30 -3.56 -0.52
N THR A 347 -20.05 -3.74 -1.60
CA THR A 347 -21.50 -3.90 -1.55
C THR A 347 -21.89 -5.10 -0.67
N GLN A 348 -23.12 -5.14 -0.19
CA GLN A 348 -23.60 -6.19 0.73
C GLN A 348 -23.44 -7.62 0.15
N ASP A 349 -23.52 -7.77 -1.17
CA ASP A 349 -23.31 -9.04 -1.88
C ASP A 349 -21.82 -9.31 -2.23
N GLY A 350 -20.92 -8.38 -1.91
CA GLY A 350 -19.49 -8.45 -2.19
C GLY A 350 -19.13 -8.38 -3.67
N SER A 351 -20.07 -7.96 -4.53
CA SER A 351 -19.89 -7.98 -5.98
C SER A 351 -19.19 -6.74 -6.55
N GLN A 352 -19.18 -5.63 -5.81
CA GLN A 352 -18.60 -4.35 -6.23
C GLN A 352 -17.97 -3.61 -5.03
N VAL A 353 -17.06 -2.67 -5.29
CA VAL A 353 -16.63 -1.67 -4.30
C VAL A 353 -17.79 -0.72 -4.04
N LEU A 354 -17.98 -0.37 -2.77
CA LEU A 354 -18.98 0.59 -2.35
C LEU A 354 -18.50 2.01 -2.68
N LEU A 355 -19.30 2.75 -3.45
CA LEU A 355 -19.08 4.16 -3.73
C LEU A 355 -20.01 5.02 -2.87
N ASP A 356 -19.55 6.19 -2.44
CA ASP A 356 -20.39 7.19 -1.77
C ASP A 356 -21.26 7.98 -2.77
N ASP A 357 -22.03 8.94 -2.26
CA ASP A 357 -22.93 9.78 -3.07
C ASP A 357 -22.18 10.66 -4.09
N ASP A 358 -20.88 10.89 -3.89
CA ASP A 358 -19.99 11.62 -4.80
C ASP A 358 -19.21 10.68 -5.74
N GLY A 359 -19.50 9.37 -5.69
CA GLY A 359 -18.86 8.36 -6.52
C GLY A 359 -17.45 7.98 -6.08
N LYS A 360 -17.07 8.30 -4.83
CA LYS A 360 -15.74 8.04 -4.28
C LYS A 360 -15.68 6.77 -3.44
N ALA A 361 -14.51 6.17 -3.40
CA ALA A 361 -14.22 4.96 -2.64
C ALA A 361 -13.13 5.21 -1.60
N ALA A 362 -13.02 4.31 -0.62
CA ALA A 362 -12.00 4.36 0.41
C ALA A 362 -11.54 2.95 0.80
N VAL A 363 -10.25 2.78 1.05
CA VAL A 363 -9.65 1.49 1.43
C VAL A 363 -9.61 1.36 2.96
N THR A 364 -10.01 0.21 3.49
CA THR A 364 -10.07 -0.05 4.94
C THR A 364 -8.70 -0.35 5.56
N LEU A 365 -8.62 -0.14 6.89
CA LEU A 365 -7.38 -0.30 7.67
C LEU A 365 -6.84 -1.72 7.72
N ASP A 366 -7.64 -2.75 7.40
CA ASP A 366 -7.12 -4.11 7.32
C ASP A 366 -6.15 -4.28 6.14
N PHE A 367 -6.46 -3.68 4.98
CA PHE A 367 -5.54 -3.63 3.83
C PHE A 367 -4.38 -2.67 4.04
N VAL A 368 -4.65 -1.50 4.63
CA VAL A 368 -3.65 -0.43 4.79
C VAL A 368 -2.65 -0.75 5.89
N CYS A 369 -3.14 -1.14 7.08
CA CYS A 369 -2.34 -1.22 8.30
C CYS A 369 -2.13 -2.66 8.78
N GLN A 370 -3.19 -3.48 8.88
CA GLN A 370 -3.06 -4.84 9.44
C GLN A 370 -2.20 -5.78 8.59
N ARG A 371 -1.89 -5.42 7.33
CA ARG A 371 -0.90 -6.13 6.52
C ARG A 371 0.51 -6.12 7.15
N CYS A 372 0.85 -5.09 7.91
CA CYS A 372 2.12 -4.96 8.65
C CYS A 372 1.91 -5.09 10.17
N HIS A 373 0.73 -4.68 10.66
CA HIS A 373 0.36 -4.67 12.07
C HIS A 373 -0.64 -5.79 12.40
N GLU A 374 -0.29 -7.03 12.09
CA GLU A 374 -1.20 -8.20 12.15
C GLU A 374 -1.86 -8.42 13.52
N THR A 375 -1.21 -7.98 14.60
CA THR A 375 -1.70 -8.17 15.98
C THR A 375 -2.53 -7.00 16.50
N ALA A 376 -2.59 -5.87 15.79
CA ALA A 376 -3.32 -4.69 16.23
C ALA A 376 -4.80 -4.79 15.83
N SER A 377 -5.69 -4.40 16.75
CA SER A 377 -7.12 -4.29 16.45
C SER A 377 -7.40 -3.12 15.50
N LEU A 378 -8.51 -3.18 14.75
CA LEU A 378 -8.93 -2.07 13.89
C LEU A 378 -9.31 -0.83 14.72
N GLU A 379 -9.83 -1.04 15.93
CA GLU A 379 -10.10 0.00 16.92
C GLU A 379 -8.84 0.75 17.34
N GLU A 380 -7.74 0.04 17.59
CA GLU A 380 -6.45 0.68 17.88
C GLU A 380 -5.92 1.40 16.65
N LEU A 381 -5.89 0.74 15.49
CA LEU A 381 -5.35 1.32 14.26
C LEU A 381 -6.10 2.59 13.83
N SER A 382 -7.43 2.60 13.98
CA SER A 382 -8.28 3.76 13.67
C SER A 382 -7.86 5.02 14.43
N LYS A 383 -7.45 4.89 15.69
CA LYS A 383 -7.01 6.03 16.49
C LYS A 383 -5.76 6.70 15.92
N PHE A 384 -4.83 5.91 15.37
CA PHE A 384 -3.59 6.41 14.79
C PHE A 384 -3.75 6.85 13.33
N ALA A 385 -4.69 6.25 12.60
CA ALA A 385 -4.96 6.61 11.21
C ALA A 385 -5.59 8.02 11.09
N LYS A 386 -6.35 8.46 12.10
CA LYS A 386 -6.98 9.77 12.14
C LYS A 386 -5.95 10.88 12.36
N GLY A 387 -5.91 11.84 11.43
CA GLY A 387 -4.96 12.94 11.50
C GLY A 387 -3.50 12.52 11.32
N PHE A 388 -3.23 11.38 10.69
CA PHE A 388 -1.88 10.78 10.60
C PHE A 388 -0.78 11.74 10.09
N HIS A 389 -1.14 12.64 9.17
CA HIS A 389 -0.20 13.63 8.60
C HIS A 389 -0.13 14.96 9.36
N SER A 390 -0.92 15.11 10.43
CA SER A 390 -0.93 16.28 11.31
C SER A 390 0.11 16.14 12.41
N THR A 391 0.78 17.24 12.76
CA THR A 391 1.79 17.24 13.83
C THR A 391 1.18 17.25 15.23
N ASP A 392 -0.10 17.65 15.36
CA ASP A 392 -0.71 17.99 16.64
C ASP A 392 -1.96 17.15 16.98
N ASP A 393 -2.63 16.55 15.97
CA ASP A 393 -3.96 15.91 16.16
C ASP A 393 -3.90 14.45 16.66
N SER A 394 -2.71 13.84 16.72
CA SER A 394 -2.61 12.42 17.06
C SER A 394 -3.01 12.15 18.52
N ILE A 395 -2.69 13.03 19.46
CA ILE A 395 -3.05 12.85 20.88
C ILE A 395 -4.55 12.99 21.09
N GLU A 396 -5.22 13.87 20.33
CA GLU A 396 -6.67 13.99 20.38
C GLU A 396 -7.35 12.66 20.05
N ASN A 397 -6.83 11.92 19.06
CA ASN A 397 -7.42 10.67 18.60
C ASN A 397 -6.93 9.44 19.40
N VAL A 398 -5.65 9.38 19.75
CA VAL A 398 -5.04 8.26 20.49
C VAL A 398 -5.40 8.28 21.97
N GLY A 399 -5.61 9.47 22.53
CA GLY A 399 -5.89 9.68 23.94
C GLY A 399 -4.66 9.62 24.82
N LEU A 400 -4.90 9.87 26.12
CA LEU A 400 -3.88 9.80 27.16
C LEU A 400 -3.36 8.36 27.29
N ASN A 401 -2.06 8.18 27.51
CA ASN A 401 -1.45 6.85 27.68
C ASN A 401 -0.08 6.92 28.39
N PRO A 402 0.55 5.77 28.71
CA PRO A 402 1.83 5.74 29.44
C PRO A 402 2.99 6.51 28.82
N GLY A 403 2.93 6.80 27.51
CA GLY A 403 3.90 7.64 26.82
C GLY A 403 3.97 9.07 27.37
N LEU A 404 2.94 9.54 28.10
CA LEU A 404 2.90 10.87 28.74
C LEU A 404 3.55 10.90 30.15
N THR A 405 3.91 9.75 30.70
CA THR A 405 4.53 9.63 32.03
C THR A 405 5.86 10.37 32.10
N GLY A 406 6.06 11.25 33.07
CA GLY A 406 7.34 11.92 33.24
C GLY A 406 7.31 13.12 34.17
N THR A 407 8.41 13.86 34.16
CA THR A 407 8.52 15.13 34.88
C THR A 407 8.08 16.27 33.97
N TRP A 408 7.08 17.03 34.43
CA TRP A 408 6.51 18.19 33.73
C TRP A 408 6.70 19.45 34.57
N TRP A 409 6.94 20.60 33.97
CA TRP A 409 7.23 21.83 34.71
C TRP A 409 6.90 23.08 33.90
N GLY A 410 6.77 24.23 34.58
CA GLY A 410 6.36 25.50 33.96
C GLY A 410 7.49 26.31 33.33
N GLY A 411 8.55 25.64 32.88
CA GLY A 411 9.74 26.31 32.32
C GLY A 411 10.55 27.12 33.34
N SER A 412 11.54 27.86 32.83
CA SER A 412 12.54 28.56 33.66
C SER A 412 11.95 29.54 34.66
N ASP A 413 10.79 30.13 34.34
CA ASP A 413 10.11 31.12 35.17
C ASP A 413 9.49 30.50 36.44
N ARG A 414 9.31 29.17 36.44
CA ARG A 414 8.79 28.36 37.55
C ARG A 414 9.83 27.37 38.08
N SER A 415 11.12 27.64 37.88
CA SER A 415 12.18 26.72 38.33
C SER A 415 12.15 26.53 39.85
N GLY A 416 12.18 25.27 40.29
CA GLY A 416 12.06 24.89 41.71
C GLY A 416 10.71 24.31 42.11
N GLU A 417 9.75 24.25 41.19
CA GLU A 417 8.49 23.51 41.31
C GLU A 417 8.22 22.68 40.03
N GLY A 418 7.31 21.71 40.13
CA GLY A 418 6.96 20.87 38.99
C GLY A 418 6.18 19.62 39.36
N PHE A 419 5.77 18.89 38.34
CA PHE A 419 4.91 17.73 38.42
C PHE A 419 5.68 16.46 38.09
N LEU A 420 5.34 15.38 38.79
CA LEU A 420 5.56 14.02 38.33
C LEU A 420 4.19 13.46 37.94
N LEU A 421 4.02 13.14 36.66
CA LEU A 421 2.78 12.59 36.12
C LEU A 421 3.04 11.14 35.71
N GLU A 422 2.20 10.22 36.17
CA GLU A 422 2.29 8.80 35.85
C GLU A 422 0.97 8.33 35.24
N PHE A 423 1.08 7.84 34.01
CA PHE A 423 0.07 7.09 33.29
C PHE A 423 0.54 5.64 33.18
N ALA A 424 -0.29 4.70 33.62
CA ALA A 424 0.05 3.27 33.60
C ALA A 424 -1.19 2.41 33.36
N TYR A 425 -1.06 1.37 32.53
CA TYR A 425 -2.12 0.39 32.34
C TYR A 425 -2.08 -0.67 33.44
N VAL A 426 -3.25 -1.00 33.99
CA VAL A 426 -3.45 -2.20 34.83
C VAL A 426 -4.57 -3.01 34.18
N GLY A 427 -4.19 -4.05 33.43
CA GLY A 427 -5.12 -4.67 32.47
C GLY A 427 -5.38 -3.70 31.32
N ASP A 428 -6.65 -3.53 30.95
CA ASP A 428 -7.07 -2.62 29.87
C ASP A 428 -7.38 -1.19 30.37
N ASP A 429 -7.38 -0.99 31.69
CA ASP A 429 -7.71 0.29 32.32
C ASP A 429 -6.46 1.16 32.48
N LEU A 430 -6.55 2.41 32.01
CA LEU A 430 -5.51 3.42 32.20
C LEU A 430 -5.69 4.14 33.54
N TYR A 431 -4.65 4.13 34.36
CA TYR A 431 -4.59 4.83 35.63
C TYR A 431 -3.71 6.07 35.52
N PHE A 432 -4.10 7.11 36.25
CA PHE A 432 -3.33 8.33 36.42
C PHE A 432 -3.00 8.57 37.89
N PHE A 433 -1.75 8.94 38.16
CA PHE A 433 -1.32 9.53 39.41
C PHE A 433 -0.45 10.74 39.12
N GLY A 434 -0.78 11.88 39.71
CA GLY A 434 0.05 13.09 39.62
C GLY A 434 0.51 13.53 41.01
N SER A 435 1.72 14.07 41.09
CA SER A 435 2.16 14.83 42.26
C SER A 435 2.77 16.16 41.83
N PHE A 436 2.35 17.24 42.48
CA PHE A 436 2.86 18.59 42.25
C PHE A 436 3.71 19.02 43.45
N TYR A 437 5.00 19.26 43.21
CA TYR A 437 5.93 19.78 44.20
C TYR A 437 6.02 21.29 44.05
N THR A 438 5.55 22.03 45.05
CA THR A 438 5.43 23.51 45.03
C THR A 438 5.65 24.08 46.43
N TYR A 439 5.16 25.30 46.68
CA TYR A 439 5.30 26.02 47.94
C TYR A 439 3.94 26.52 48.44
N ASP A 440 3.78 26.60 49.76
CA ASP A 440 2.63 27.23 50.40
C ASP A 440 2.71 28.78 50.35
N THR A 441 1.69 29.45 50.87
CA THR A 441 1.61 30.93 50.91
C THR A 441 2.68 31.59 51.80
N LEU A 442 3.44 30.80 52.57
CA LEU A 442 4.53 31.23 53.44
C LEU A 442 5.91 30.86 52.89
N GLY A 443 5.97 30.17 51.74
CA GLY A 443 7.20 29.70 51.10
C GLY A 443 7.75 28.37 51.63
N ASN A 444 6.99 27.63 52.45
CA ASN A 444 7.38 26.27 52.83
C ASN A 444 7.06 25.30 51.69
N GLN A 445 7.81 24.20 51.60
CA GLN A 445 7.54 23.16 50.60
C GLN A 445 6.18 22.51 50.85
N LEU A 446 5.43 22.34 49.78
CA LEU A 446 4.12 21.71 49.72
C LEU A 446 4.12 20.67 48.60
N TRP A 447 3.47 19.54 48.85
CA TRP A 447 3.20 18.54 47.81
C TRP A 447 1.70 18.33 47.70
N LEU A 448 1.19 18.42 46.47
CA LEU A 448 -0.21 18.13 46.16
C LEU A 448 -0.28 16.83 45.37
N VAL A 449 -1.34 16.07 45.58
CA VAL A 449 -1.62 14.82 44.86
C VAL A 449 -2.81 15.06 43.94
N LEU A 450 -2.67 14.66 42.68
CA LEU A 450 -3.68 14.80 41.64
C LEU A 450 -4.20 13.40 41.31
N GLN A 451 -5.50 13.20 41.38
CA GLN A 451 -6.17 11.96 40.99
C GLN A 451 -7.41 12.29 40.17
N PRO A 452 -7.77 11.49 39.14
CA PRO A 452 -8.96 11.78 38.38
C PRO A 452 -10.21 11.44 39.21
N PRO A 453 -11.31 12.21 39.11
CA PRO A 453 -12.55 11.92 39.81
C PRO A 453 -13.27 10.67 39.27
N GLY A 454 -12.79 10.12 38.14
CA GLY A 454 -13.30 8.92 37.48
C GLY A 454 -12.23 8.25 36.60
N PRO A 455 -12.62 7.34 35.70
CA PRO A 455 -11.70 6.72 34.75
C PRO A 455 -11.00 7.75 33.86
N VAL A 456 -9.74 7.48 33.49
CA VAL A 456 -9.01 8.33 32.55
C VAL A 456 -9.68 8.24 31.16
N PRO A 457 -9.90 9.36 30.45
CA PRO A 457 -10.49 9.34 29.12
C PRO A 457 -9.68 8.50 28.12
N THR A 458 -10.38 7.75 27.27
CA THR A 458 -9.78 6.89 26.23
C THR A 458 -9.43 7.63 24.93
N SER A 459 -9.77 8.92 24.84
CA SER A 459 -9.52 9.85 23.73
C SER A 459 -9.50 11.28 24.25
N GLY A 460 -8.97 12.21 23.46
CA GLY A 460 -8.82 13.61 23.81
C GLY A 460 -7.57 13.91 24.62
N THR A 461 -7.33 15.19 24.84
CA THR A 461 -6.10 15.73 25.43
C THR A 461 -6.27 16.16 26.89
N MET A 462 -7.48 16.08 27.43
CA MET A 462 -7.86 16.68 28.71
C MET A 462 -8.03 15.64 29.82
N LEU A 463 -7.56 15.96 31.02
CA LEU A 463 -7.75 15.19 32.23
C LEU A 463 -8.17 16.10 33.39
N ASP A 464 -9.41 15.96 33.84
CA ASP A 464 -9.86 16.56 35.10
C ASP A 464 -9.32 15.77 36.29
N VAL A 465 -8.94 16.50 37.35
CA VAL A 465 -8.37 15.94 38.57
C VAL A 465 -8.96 16.59 39.81
N ASP A 466 -9.18 15.78 40.83
CA ASP A 466 -9.28 16.23 42.21
C ASP A 466 -7.86 16.40 42.76
N VAL A 467 -7.65 17.52 43.46
CA VAL A 467 -6.36 17.88 44.03
C VAL A 467 -6.44 17.73 45.55
N TYR A 468 -5.49 17.01 46.11
CA TYR A 468 -5.44 16.67 47.52
C TYR A 468 -4.13 17.13 48.17
N VAL A 469 -4.17 17.36 49.47
CA VAL A 469 -2.99 17.52 50.31
C VAL A 469 -3.04 16.52 51.46
N ASN A 470 -1.92 15.83 51.67
CA ASN A 470 -1.77 14.88 52.77
C ASN A 470 -1.02 15.52 53.93
N THR A 471 -1.58 15.46 55.12
CA THR A 471 -1.00 16.02 56.35
C THR A 471 -1.06 15.04 57.54
N GLY A 472 -0.45 15.40 58.66
CA GLY A 472 -0.63 14.76 59.98
C GLY A 472 0.39 13.69 60.37
N ALA A 473 0.76 12.78 59.48
CA ALA A 473 1.69 11.68 59.82
C ALA A 473 3.17 12.12 59.94
N GLN A 474 3.97 11.37 60.71
CA GLN A 474 5.40 11.64 60.94
C GLN A 474 6.31 10.64 60.21
N TRP A 475 7.58 11.02 60.02
CA TRP A 475 8.61 10.19 59.38
C TRP A 475 9.05 8.99 60.24
N GLY A 476 9.37 7.87 59.59
CA GLY A 476 10.05 6.72 60.21
C GLY A 476 9.22 5.99 61.26
N SER A 477 9.81 5.71 62.43
CA SER A 477 9.13 4.97 63.51
C SER A 477 7.97 5.73 64.16
N GLY A 478 7.81 7.02 63.86
CA GLY A 478 6.65 7.83 64.26
C GLY A 478 5.48 7.74 63.29
N PHE A 479 5.61 7.02 62.17
CA PHE A 479 4.53 6.88 61.20
C PHE A 479 3.39 6.05 61.79
N ASN A 480 2.19 6.64 61.79
CA ASN A 480 0.95 5.98 62.14
C ASN A 480 -0.09 6.31 61.06
N PRO A 481 -0.64 5.31 60.35
CA PRO A 481 -1.56 5.56 59.25
C PRO A 481 -2.88 6.22 59.71
N ALA A 482 -3.25 6.09 60.98
CA ALA A 482 -4.44 6.76 61.53
C ALA A 482 -4.27 8.29 61.66
N ASP A 483 -3.03 8.78 61.60
CA ASP A 483 -2.72 10.21 61.68
C ASP A 483 -2.64 10.86 60.28
N VAL A 484 -2.79 10.09 59.19
CA VAL A 484 -2.82 10.61 57.81
C VAL A 484 -4.20 11.23 57.55
N THR A 485 -4.21 12.53 57.29
CA THR A 485 -5.39 13.24 56.79
C THR A 485 -5.21 13.53 55.31
N ASN A 486 -6.15 13.05 54.49
CA ASN A 486 -6.22 13.37 53.07
C ASN A 486 -7.30 14.45 52.87
N GLU A 487 -6.87 15.70 52.72
CA GLU A 487 -7.75 16.86 52.58
C GLU A 487 -7.90 17.23 51.10
N VAL A 488 -9.14 17.47 50.65
CA VAL A 488 -9.39 18.00 49.31
C VAL A 488 -8.86 19.43 49.27
N PHE A 489 -7.82 19.67 48.49
CA PHE A 489 -7.26 21.00 48.26
C PHE A 489 -8.12 21.79 47.27
N GLY A 490 -8.61 21.14 46.22
CA GLY A 490 -9.37 21.77 45.15
C GLY A 490 -9.58 20.83 43.96
N SER A 491 -9.80 21.40 42.79
CA SER A 491 -9.90 20.68 41.52
C SER A 491 -8.97 21.29 40.49
N GLY A 492 -8.63 20.55 39.45
CA GLY A 492 -7.82 21.05 38.35
C GLY A 492 -8.07 20.32 37.05
N THR A 493 -7.46 20.84 35.99
CA THR A 493 -7.53 20.28 34.64
C THR A 493 -6.14 20.33 34.03
N LEU A 494 -5.65 19.16 33.59
CA LEU A 494 -4.46 19.01 32.74
C LEU A 494 -4.90 18.94 31.28
N ILE A 495 -4.19 19.64 30.40
CA ILE A 495 -4.35 19.55 28.96
C ILE A 495 -2.99 19.20 28.36
N PHE A 496 -2.94 18.20 27.48
CA PHE A 496 -1.72 17.76 26.80
C PHE A 496 -1.83 18.08 25.31
N ASP A 497 -1.21 19.20 24.90
CA ASP A 497 -1.23 19.65 23.50
C ASP A 497 -0.33 18.75 22.63
N THR A 498 0.82 18.35 23.18
CA THR A 498 1.74 17.39 22.55
C THR A 498 2.30 16.43 23.63
N CYS A 499 3.19 15.52 23.25
CA CYS A 499 3.88 14.68 24.24
C CYS A 499 4.83 15.46 25.16
N THR A 500 5.13 16.71 24.78
CA THR A 500 6.17 17.53 25.41
C THR A 500 5.66 18.89 25.89
N SER A 501 4.44 19.27 25.52
CA SER A 501 3.79 20.52 25.90
C SER A 501 2.36 20.29 26.36
N GLY A 502 1.90 21.14 27.26
CA GLY A 502 0.54 21.10 27.79
C GLY A 502 0.26 22.29 28.68
N SER A 503 -0.78 22.22 29.48
CA SER A 503 -1.08 23.22 30.51
C SER A 503 -1.77 22.58 31.72
N ILE A 504 -1.73 23.29 32.84
CA ILE A 504 -2.43 22.94 34.06
C ILE A 504 -3.24 24.14 34.53
N SER A 505 -4.45 23.88 35.03
CA SER A 505 -5.18 24.80 35.91
C SER A 505 -5.57 24.11 37.21
N ILE A 506 -5.46 24.81 38.34
CA ILE A 506 -5.89 24.35 39.66
C ILE A 506 -6.66 25.49 40.34
N THR A 507 -7.86 25.17 40.83
CA THR A 507 -8.68 26.05 41.65
C THR A 507 -8.79 25.45 43.04
N PRO A 508 -8.19 26.09 44.07
CA PRO A 508 -8.35 25.69 45.46
C PRO A 508 -9.82 25.78 45.88
N ASN A 509 -10.24 24.98 46.85
CA ASN A 509 -11.56 25.12 47.46
C ASN A 509 -11.63 26.37 48.35
N GLN A 510 -12.83 26.69 48.84
CA GLN A 510 -13.04 27.89 49.67
C GLN A 510 -12.15 27.95 50.91
N ALA A 511 -11.88 26.82 51.57
CA ALA A 511 -11.06 26.80 52.78
C ALA A 511 -9.60 27.17 52.49
N TYR A 512 -9.02 26.68 51.39
CA TYR A 512 -7.66 27.06 50.98
C TYR A 512 -7.61 28.46 50.36
N MET A 513 -8.67 28.91 49.68
CA MET A 513 -8.78 30.31 49.26
C MET A 513 -8.78 31.26 50.47
N ASP A 514 -9.54 30.93 51.52
CA ASP A 514 -9.55 31.70 52.77
C ASP A 514 -8.17 31.67 53.48
N ALA A 515 -7.38 30.61 53.27
CA ALA A 515 -6.00 30.49 53.73
C ALA A 515 -4.96 31.23 52.84
N GLY A 516 -5.42 31.93 51.79
CA GLY A 516 -4.62 32.79 50.94
C GLY A 516 -4.09 32.13 49.66
N PHE A 517 -4.49 30.89 49.35
CA PHE A 517 -4.18 30.28 48.06
C PHE A 517 -5.05 30.92 46.97
N GLY A 518 -4.50 31.11 45.77
CA GLY A 518 -5.21 31.59 44.60
C GLY A 518 -5.26 30.55 43.50
N ASP A 519 -6.06 30.83 42.48
CA ASP A 519 -6.05 30.04 41.24
C ASP A 519 -4.65 30.01 40.63
N LEU A 520 -4.31 28.84 40.08
CA LEU A 520 -3.02 28.57 39.46
C LEU A 520 -3.28 28.09 38.04
N ALA A 521 -2.74 28.78 37.03
CA ALA A 521 -2.79 28.32 35.65
C ALA A 521 -1.53 28.71 34.90
N TYR A 522 -0.94 27.76 34.15
CA TYR A 522 0.24 27.99 33.32
C TYR A 522 0.55 26.80 32.39
N ASP A 523 1.36 27.09 31.38
CA ASP A 523 1.84 26.10 30.40
C ASP A 523 2.90 25.18 31.02
N LEU A 524 2.88 23.91 30.61
CA LEU A 524 3.80 22.88 31.00
C LEU A 524 4.68 22.47 29.84
N SER A 525 5.92 22.12 30.17
CA SER A 525 6.85 21.43 29.28
C SER A 525 7.34 20.16 29.95
N ARG A 526 7.57 19.10 29.18
CA ARG A 526 8.13 17.85 29.70
C ARG A 526 9.64 17.96 29.77
N LEU A 527 10.20 17.75 30.97
CA LEU A 527 11.64 17.89 31.24
C LEU A 527 12.43 16.64 30.85
N LEU A 528 11.85 15.46 31.09
CA LEU A 528 12.48 14.17 30.83
C LEU A 528 11.52 13.32 30.02
N GLU A 529 11.98 12.90 28.84
CA GLU A 529 11.30 11.88 28.06
C GLU A 529 11.46 10.53 28.78
N ALA A 530 10.34 9.85 29.02
CA ALA A 530 10.40 8.47 29.44
C ALA A 530 11.00 7.65 28.30
N GLY A 531 11.70 6.55 28.62
CA GLY A 531 12.12 5.58 27.59
C GLY A 531 10.96 4.86 26.89
N VAL A 532 9.71 5.22 27.23
CA VAL A 532 8.49 4.87 26.51
C VAL A 532 8.24 6.01 25.53
N THR A 533 8.20 5.67 24.24
CA THR A 533 7.90 6.64 23.17
C THR A 533 6.61 7.39 23.47
N CYS A 534 6.49 8.60 22.92
CA CYS A 534 5.20 9.29 22.70
C CYS A 534 4.09 8.29 22.37
N PRO A 535 2.79 8.60 22.59
CA PRO A 535 1.66 7.84 22.06
C PRO A 535 1.94 7.20 20.68
N THR A 536 2.45 5.98 20.68
CA THR A 536 2.85 5.21 19.49
C THR A 536 2.70 3.73 19.84
N PHE A 537 2.53 2.91 18.81
CA PHE A 537 2.33 1.47 18.92
C PHE A 537 3.16 0.81 20.03
N ASN A 538 2.50 0.17 20.99
CA ASN A 538 3.18 -0.83 21.81
C ASN A 538 3.27 -2.13 21.01
N ASN A 539 4.23 -2.22 20.09
CA ASN A 539 4.50 -3.43 19.31
C ASN A 539 5.33 -4.43 20.14
N SER A 540 4.92 -4.73 21.38
CA SER A 540 5.60 -5.70 22.25
C SER A 540 5.27 -7.15 21.90
N SER A 541 5.38 -7.49 20.62
CA SER A 541 5.68 -8.83 20.13
C SER A 541 7.11 -8.92 19.60
N GLY A 542 8.00 -8.04 20.06
CA GLY A 542 9.44 -8.19 19.94
C GLY A 542 9.89 -9.49 20.59
N MET A 543 10.07 -10.52 19.76
CA MET A 543 10.80 -11.74 20.08
C MET A 543 12.04 -11.38 20.90
N ALA A 544 12.20 -12.07 22.03
CA ALA A 544 13.47 -12.08 22.74
C ALA A 544 14.57 -12.48 21.74
N VAL A 545 15.40 -11.51 21.35
CA VAL A 545 16.70 -11.79 20.76
C VAL A 545 17.50 -12.44 21.89
N THR A 546 17.45 -13.76 21.97
CA THR A 546 18.41 -14.52 22.74
C THR A 546 19.75 -14.33 22.06
N ALA A 547 20.60 -13.49 22.66
CA ALA A 547 22.01 -13.49 22.36
C ALA A 547 22.56 -14.90 22.63
N ASN A 548 23.02 -15.56 21.57
CA ASN A 548 24.06 -16.59 21.60
C ASN A 548 24.88 -16.48 20.33
#